data_AF-A0A349BBM8-F1
#
_entry.id   AF-A0A349BBM8-F1
#
_cell.length_a   1.000
_cell.length_b   1.000
_cell.length_c   1.000
_cell.angle_alpha   90.00
_cell.angle_beta   90.00
_cell.angle_gamma   90.00
#
_symmetry.space_group_name_H-M   'P 1'
#
loop_
_entity.id
_entity.type
_entity.pdbx_description
1 polymer ?
#
loop_
_entity_poly.entity_id
_entity_poly.type
_entity_poly.pdbx_seq_one_letter_code
_entity_poly.pdbx_strand_id
1 'polypeptide(L)'
;MERRRSVTAVAALLLLLVGVACGAPAGDGASDGETDEPAAAPTTAPATTVPGPRPTSDLADRVEPLDSARYDPAEHEAATRTVTGLSLPVIGVDGAPVEPVGVEPNGEMEIPPAEEVGWYRFGAAPGESGSAVLAAHIAYDG
;
A
#
# COMPACT_ATOMS: atom_id res chain seq x y z
N MET A 1 -31.00 -27.19 -35.35
CA MET A 1 -31.33 -25.89 -35.97
C MET A 1 -30.77 -24.81 -35.05
N GLU A 2 -29.46 -24.58 -35.00
CA GLU A 2 -28.59 -23.96 -36.03
C GLU A 2 -29.04 -22.53 -36.34
N ARG A 3 -28.37 -21.50 -35.78
CA ARG A 3 -27.81 -20.32 -36.49
C ARG A 3 -26.71 -19.65 -35.66
N ARG A 4 -25.47 -20.11 -35.89
CA ARG A 4 -24.23 -19.34 -35.71
C ARG A 4 -23.97 -18.53 -37.00
N ARG A 5 -23.10 -17.51 -36.92
CA ARG A 5 -22.45 -16.66 -37.97
C ARG A 5 -22.88 -15.18 -37.80
N SER A 6 -21.97 -14.24 -37.56
CA SER A 6 -21.05 -13.75 -38.60
C SER A 6 -19.79 -13.09 -38.00
N VAL A 7 -18.64 -13.77 -38.13
CA VAL A 7 -17.29 -13.21 -38.12
C VAL A 7 -16.90 -13.05 -39.58
N THR A 8 -16.62 -11.83 -40.07
CA THR A 8 -15.69 -11.47 -41.18
C THR A 8 -16.02 -10.07 -41.75
N ALA A 9 -14.96 -9.38 -42.24
CA ALA A 9 -14.88 -7.99 -42.72
C ALA A 9 -14.74 -6.96 -41.59
N VAL A 10 -13.59 -6.32 -41.34
CA VAL A 10 -12.71 -5.65 -42.30
C VAL A 10 -11.25 -5.79 -41.85
N ALA A 11 -10.51 -6.66 -42.52
CA ALA A 11 -9.05 -6.71 -42.51
C ALA A 11 -8.56 -5.96 -43.76
N ALA A 12 -8.17 -4.69 -43.62
CA ALA A 12 -7.38 -3.95 -44.62
C ALA A 12 -6.92 -2.59 -44.09
N LEU A 13 -6.01 -2.54 -43.10
CA LEU A 13 -5.06 -1.43 -42.98
C LEU A 13 -3.83 -1.88 -42.19
N LEU A 14 -3.03 -2.74 -42.80
CA LEU A 14 -1.76 -3.24 -42.29
C LEU A 14 -0.73 -3.05 -43.41
N LEU A 15 0.02 -1.93 -43.40
CA LEU A 15 1.32 -1.74 -44.10
C LEU A 15 1.75 -0.25 -44.06
N LEU A 16 2.87 0.02 -43.36
CA LEU A 16 3.83 1.17 -43.46
C LEU A 16 4.31 1.49 -42.02
N LEU A 17 5.56 1.36 -41.56
CA LEU A 17 6.88 1.19 -42.18
C LEU A 17 7.84 0.57 -41.15
N VAL A 18 8.60 -0.44 -41.59
CA VAL A 18 9.83 -0.90 -40.95
C VAL A 18 10.93 0.13 -41.20
N GLY A 19 11.70 0.46 -40.17
CA GLY A 19 12.86 1.35 -40.27
C GLY A 19 13.92 1.01 -39.23
N VAL A 20 14.61 -0.11 -39.44
CA VAL A 20 15.89 -0.44 -38.80
C VAL A 20 16.94 0.58 -39.24
N ALA A 21 17.66 1.19 -38.29
CA ALA A 21 18.88 1.93 -38.58
C ALA A 21 19.96 1.56 -37.55
N CYS A 22 20.85 0.66 -37.97
CA CYS A 22 22.16 0.45 -37.39
C CYS A 22 23.13 1.42 -38.07
N GLY A 23 23.99 2.11 -37.31
CA GLY A 23 24.99 3.00 -37.90
C GLY A 23 25.81 3.75 -36.86
N ALA A 24 26.91 3.15 -36.42
CA ALA A 24 28.04 3.87 -35.84
C ALA A 24 28.81 4.57 -36.97
N PRO A 25 29.43 5.72 -36.67
CA PRO A 25 30.83 5.88 -37.01
C PRO A 25 31.67 6.37 -35.82
N ALA A 26 32.87 5.80 -35.74
CA ALA A 26 33.97 6.33 -34.97
C ALA A 26 34.32 7.74 -35.47
N GLY A 27 34.57 8.65 -34.54
CA GLY A 27 35.13 9.96 -34.79
C GLY A 27 36.03 10.35 -33.62
N ASP A 28 37.34 10.17 -33.82
CA ASP A 28 38.39 10.78 -33.00
C ASP A 28 38.28 12.31 -33.07
N GLY A 29 38.25 12.94 -31.91
CA GLY A 29 38.20 14.39 -31.77
C GLY A 29 38.72 14.80 -30.40
N ALA A 30 40.05 14.76 -30.24
CA ALA A 30 40.73 15.44 -29.16
C ALA A 30 40.44 16.95 -29.23
N SER A 31 40.02 17.54 -28.12
CA SER A 31 40.27 18.94 -27.80
C SER A 31 40.15 19.13 -26.31
N ASP A 32 41.29 19.48 -25.73
CA ASP A 32 41.49 19.84 -24.35
C ASP A 32 40.57 21.01 -23.98
N GLY A 33 39.72 20.78 -22.98
CA GLY A 33 38.86 21.77 -22.37
C GLY A 33 38.95 21.62 -20.86
N GLU A 34 40.09 22.01 -20.32
CA GLU A 34 40.32 22.20 -18.89
C GLU A 34 39.30 23.22 -18.38
N THR A 35 38.17 22.73 -17.87
CA THR A 35 37.24 23.50 -17.05
C THR A 35 37.50 23.06 -15.62
N ASP A 36 38.14 23.95 -14.88
CA ASP A 36 38.30 23.92 -13.44
C ASP A 36 36.91 23.74 -12.79
N GLU A 37 36.54 22.49 -12.51
CA GLU A 37 35.40 22.16 -11.66
C GLU A 37 35.88 22.41 -10.22
N PRO A 38 35.36 23.42 -9.50
CA PRO A 38 35.70 23.57 -8.10
C PRO A 38 35.20 22.34 -7.37
N ALA A 39 36.15 21.50 -6.94
CA ALA A 39 35.89 20.31 -6.14
C ALA A 39 34.94 20.69 -5.00
N ALA A 40 33.69 20.24 -5.10
CA ALA A 40 32.73 20.31 -4.02
C ALA A 40 33.29 19.45 -2.87
N ALA A 41 33.90 20.12 -1.89
CA ALA A 41 34.37 19.48 -0.67
C ALA A 41 33.22 18.67 -0.04
N PRO A 42 33.48 17.47 0.51
CA PRO A 42 32.46 16.76 1.28
C PRO A 42 32.06 17.62 2.48
N THR A 43 30.87 18.21 2.41
CA THR A 43 30.24 18.82 3.57
C THR A 43 29.97 17.70 4.57
N THR A 44 30.85 17.61 5.57
CA THR A 44 30.69 16.68 6.69
C THR A 44 29.55 17.24 7.54
N ALA A 45 28.40 16.57 7.53
CA ALA A 45 27.33 16.88 8.48
C ALA A 45 27.89 16.74 9.92
N PRO A 46 27.66 17.71 10.82
CA PRO A 46 28.13 17.57 12.19
C PRO A 46 27.50 16.32 12.81
N ALA A 47 28.32 15.49 13.45
CA ALA A 47 27.83 14.36 14.23
C ALA A 47 26.92 14.89 15.34
N THR A 48 25.62 14.60 15.27
CA THR A 48 24.72 14.76 16.41
C THR A 48 25.23 13.86 17.53
N THR A 49 25.88 14.47 18.53
CA THR A 49 26.26 13.76 19.74
C THR A 49 24.97 13.44 20.50
N VAL A 50 24.65 12.16 20.67
CA VAL A 50 23.55 11.73 21.54
C VAL A 50 23.85 12.27 22.94
N PRO A 51 22.97 13.08 23.56
CA PRO A 51 23.20 13.57 24.92
C PRO A 51 23.36 12.39 25.87
N GLY A 52 24.31 12.49 26.80
CA GLY A 52 24.47 11.50 27.87
C GLY A 52 23.18 11.33 28.69
N PRO A 53 23.04 10.21 29.43
CA PRO A 53 21.82 9.89 30.16
C PRO A 53 21.46 11.03 31.13
N ARG A 54 20.27 11.60 30.96
CA ARG A 54 19.69 12.54 31.91
C ARG A 54 19.14 11.77 33.12
N PRO A 55 19.13 12.36 34.32
CA PRO A 55 18.48 11.73 35.48
C PRO A 55 17.01 11.43 35.12
N THR A 56 16.64 10.16 35.24
CA THR A 56 15.28 9.69 35.02
C THR A 56 14.46 9.94 36.29
N SER A 57 13.21 10.34 36.13
CA SER A 57 12.24 10.48 37.24
C SER A 57 12.02 9.14 37.94
N ASP A 58 11.60 9.13 39.21
CA ASP A 58 11.20 7.92 39.96
C ASP A 58 10.10 7.11 39.25
N LEU A 59 9.39 7.72 38.30
CA LEU A 59 8.44 7.02 37.43
C LEU A 59 9.13 6.00 36.51
N ALA A 60 10.34 6.28 36.05
CA ALA A 60 11.08 5.39 35.16
C ALA A 60 11.39 4.05 35.83
N ASP A 61 11.67 4.04 37.13
CA ASP A 61 11.89 2.81 37.91
C ASP A 61 10.60 1.98 38.12
N ARG A 62 9.43 2.55 37.78
CA ARG A 62 8.11 1.91 37.89
C ARG A 62 7.59 1.43 36.54
N VAL A 63 8.27 1.74 35.44
CA VAL A 63 7.96 1.21 34.12
C VAL A 63 8.65 -0.13 33.98
N GLU A 64 7.88 -1.21 34.09
CA GLU A 64 8.39 -2.53 33.70
C GLU A 64 8.61 -2.57 32.18
N PRO A 65 9.80 -3.02 31.71
CA PRO A 65 10.00 -3.32 30.31
C PRO A 65 9.03 -4.44 29.90
N LEU A 66 8.05 -4.08 29.09
CA LEU A 66 7.24 -5.07 28.39
C LEU A 66 7.98 -5.50 27.12
N ASP A 67 7.89 -6.78 26.79
CA ASP A 67 8.24 -7.25 25.46
C ASP A 67 7.47 -6.44 24.42
N SER A 68 8.14 -6.12 23.31
CA SER A 68 7.46 -5.47 22.20
C SER A 68 6.31 -6.38 21.76
N ALA A 69 5.10 -5.82 21.67
CA ALA A 69 3.93 -6.46 21.08
C ALA A 69 4.09 -6.62 19.55
N ARG A 70 5.23 -7.16 19.12
CA ARG A 70 5.45 -7.56 17.74
C ARG A 70 4.50 -8.71 17.47
N TYR A 71 3.69 -8.52 16.45
CA TYR A 71 2.82 -9.54 15.91
C TYR A 71 3.65 -10.81 15.59
N ASP A 72 3.34 -11.91 16.27
CA ASP A 72 3.84 -13.24 15.91
C ASP A 72 2.77 -13.95 15.05
N PRO A 73 3.04 -14.18 13.75
CA PRO A 73 2.10 -14.87 12.88
C PRO A 73 1.82 -16.33 13.29
N ALA A 74 2.72 -16.97 14.05
CA ALA A 74 2.63 -18.38 14.42
C ALA A 74 1.81 -18.64 15.70
N GLU A 75 1.75 -17.68 16.62
CA GLU A 75 0.86 -17.75 17.79
C GLU A 75 -0.59 -17.36 17.46
N HIS A 76 -0.79 -16.73 16.31
CA HIS A 76 -2.10 -16.32 15.81
C HIS A 76 -2.71 -17.43 14.93
N GLU A 77 -3.04 -18.59 15.51
CA GLU A 77 -4.10 -19.43 14.93
C GLU A 77 -5.43 -18.70 15.15
N ALA A 78 -5.67 -17.65 14.36
CA ALA A 78 -6.93 -16.95 14.34
C ALA A 78 -8.02 -17.97 13.99
N ALA A 79 -8.95 -18.18 14.91
CA ALA A 79 -10.19 -18.85 14.56
C ALA A 79 -10.74 -18.10 13.35
N THR A 80 -10.88 -18.78 12.20
CA THR A 80 -11.24 -18.10 10.95
C THR A 80 -12.71 -17.71 11.03
N ARG A 81 -12.99 -16.60 11.73
CA ARG A 81 -14.32 -16.03 11.86
C ARG A 81 -14.63 -15.28 10.58
N THR A 82 -15.70 -15.69 9.92
CA THR A 82 -16.25 -14.92 8.81
C THR A 82 -17.08 -13.78 9.38
N VAL A 83 -16.69 -12.54 9.10
CA VAL A 83 -17.46 -11.35 9.42
C VAL A 83 -18.50 -11.18 8.33
N THR A 84 -19.78 -11.30 8.67
CA THR A 84 -20.86 -11.35 7.67
C THR A 84 -21.73 -10.10 7.61
N GLY A 85 -21.75 -9.28 8.66
CA GLY A 85 -22.59 -8.09 8.67
C GLY A 85 -22.44 -7.19 9.89
N LEU A 86 -23.00 -5.98 9.79
CA LEU A 86 -22.99 -4.96 10.83
C LEU A 86 -24.41 -4.46 11.12
N SER A 87 -24.77 -4.37 12.42
CA SER A 87 -26.03 -3.76 12.87
C SER A 87 -25.75 -2.68 13.93
N LEU A 88 -26.31 -1.49 13.71
CA LEU A 88 -26.28 -0.34 14.63
C LEU A 88 -27.70 0.24 14.74
N PRO A 89 -28.57 -0.36 15.60
CA PRO A 89 -30.00 -0.02 15.64
C PRO A 89 -30.30 1.44 15.98
N VAL A 90 -29.42 2.09 16.75
CA VAL A 90 -29.57 3.50 17.16
C VAL A 90 -29.50 4.48 15.99
N ILE A 91 -28.85 4.09 14.89
CA ILE A 91 -28.77 4.88 13.65
C ILE A 91 -29.48 4.18 12.48
N GLY A 92 -30.28 3.14 12.74
CA GLY A 92 -31.06 2.44 11.71
C GLY A 92 -30.24 1.61 10.73
N VAL A 93 -29.03 1.17 11.10
CA VAL A 93 -28.25 0.23 10.29
C VAL A 93 -28.63 -1.18 10.71
N ASP A 94 -29.20 -1.96 9.79
CA ASP A 94 -29.69 -3.31 10.05
C ASP A 94 -29.06 -4.32 9.08
N GLY A 95 -28.06 -5.06 9.56
CA GLY A 95 -27.46 -6.16 8.81
C GLY A 95 -26.75 -5.75 7.52
N ALA A 96 -26.07 -4.59 7.52
CA ALA A 96 -25.27 -4.16 6.38
C ALA A 96 -24.20 -5.23 6.04
N PRO A 97 -24.07 -5.65 4.76
CA PRO A 97 -23.13 -6.69 4.37
C PRO A 97 -21.69 -6.24 4.61
N VAL A 98 -20.86 -7.18 5.07
CA VAL A 98 -19.43 -6.94 5.33
C VAL A 98 -18.58 -7.77 4.36
N GLU A 99 -17.63 -7.12 3.69
CA GLU A 99 -16.63 -7.77 2.84
C GLU A 99 -15.21 -7.63 3.45
N PRO A 100 -14.36 -8.68 3.38
CA PRO A 100 -12.95 -8.57 3.72
C PRO A 100 -12.17 -7.75 2.68
N VAL A 101 -11.76 -6.54 3.04
CA VAL A 101 -10.96 -5.65 2.19
C VAL A 101 -9.47 -5.70 2.52
N GLY A 102 -8.64 -5.43 1.51
CA GLY A 102 -7.19 -5.48 1.59
C GLY A 102 -6.50 -4.13 1.78
N VAL A 103 -5.32 -4.03 1.18
CA VAL A 103 -4.50 -2.81 1.12
C VAL A 103 -4.19 -2.55 -0.36
N GLU A 104 -4.38 -1.33 -0.83
CA GLU A 104 -4.00 -0.93 -2.19
C GLU A 104 -2.47 -0.81 -2.35
N PRO A 105 -1.93 -0.77 -3.58
CA PRO A 105 -0.48 -0.67 -3.80
C PRO A 105 0.20 0.56 -3.19
N ASN A 106 -0.56 1.62 -2.90
CA ASN A 106 -0.09 2.84 -2.25
C ASN A 106 -0.10 2.75 -0.71
N GLY A 107 -0.52 1.62 -0.13
CA GLY A 107 -0.57 1.39 1.31
C GLY A 107 -1.87 1.82 2.00
N GLU A 108 -2.86 2.29 1.24
CA GLU A 108 -4.18 2.66 1.77
C GLU A 108 -5.08 1.43 1.97
N MET A 109 -6.10 1.56 2.80
CA MET A 109 -7.11 0.52 2.99
C MET A 109 -8.03 0.52 1.78
N GLU A 110 -8.21 -0.67 1.18
CA GLU A 110 -9.07 -0.84 0.02
C GLU A 110 -10.50 -0.33 0.30
N ILE A 111 -10.97 0.56 -0.57
CA ILE A 111 -12.27 1.20 -0.43
C ILE A 111 -13.38 0.19 -0.78
N PRO A 112 -14.31 -0.11 0.16
CA PRO A 112 -15.38 -1.05 -0.11
C PRO A 112 -16.40 -0.51 -1.13
N PRO A 113 -17.16 -1.39 -1.80
CA PRO A 113 -18.33 -1.02 -2.58
C PRO A 113 -19.28 -0.14 -1.77
N ALA A 114 -20.04 0.69 -2.47
CA ALA A 114 -20.74 1.80 -1.81
C ALA A 114 -21.92 1.38 -0.91
N GLU A 115 -22.48 0.19 -1.14
CA GLU A 115 -23.54 -0.43 -0.33
C GLU A 115 -23.00 -1.35 0.78
N GLU A 116 -21.67 -1.51 0.87
CA GLU A 116 -21.03 -2.51 1.71
C GLU A 116 -20.12 -1.89 2.76
N VAL A 117 -19.83 -2.68 3.79
CA VAL A 117 -18.89 -2.33 4.84
C VAL A 117 -17.59 -3.13 4.62
N GLY A 118 -16.47 -2.45 4.48
CA GLY A 118 -15.17 -3.09 4.38
C GLY A 118 -14.60 -3.39 5.75
N TRP A 119 -14.26 -4.66 6.02
CA TRP A 119 -13.46 -5.05 7.18
C TRP A 119 -12.01 -5.29 6.78
N TYR A 120 -11.06 -4.69 7.50
CA TYR A 120 -9.64 -4.87 7.23
C TYR A 120 -9.16 -6.29 7.57
N ARG A 121 -9.01 -7.14 6.55
CA ARG A 121 -8.82 -8.60 6.71
C ARG A 121 -7.48 -9.02 7.32
N PHE A 122 -6.52 -8.11 7.42
CA PHE A 122 -5.21 -8.37 8.03
C PHE A 122 -5.17 -7.97 9.52
N GLY A 123 -6.27 -7.44 10.06
CA GLY A 123 -6.47 -7.17 11.49
C GLY A 123 -7.26 -8.27 12.20
N ALA A 124 -7.56 -8.05 13.48
CA ALA A 124 -8.40 -8.95 14.27
C ALA A 124 -9.85 -8.96 13.74
N ALA A 125 -10.49 -10.13 13.74
CA ALA A 125 -11.92 -10.19 13.51
C ALA A 125 -12.68 -9.65 14.74
N PRO A 126 -13.88 -9.05 14.58
CA PRO A 126 -14.70 -8.65 15.71
C PRO A 126 -14.90 -9.79 16.71
N GLY A 127 -14.60 -9.53 17.99
CA GLY A 127 -14.65 -10.52 19.07
C GLY A 127 -13.32 -11.24 19.34
N GLU A 128 -12.28 -10.97 18.56
CA GLU A 128 -10.91 -11.45 18.79
C GLU A 128 -10.05 -10.42 19.53
N SER A 129 -8.92 -10.88 20.05
CA SER A 129 -7.94 -10.01 20.69
C SER A 129 -7.30 -9.07 19.68
N GLY A 130 -7.46 -7.77 19.88
CA GLY A 130 -6.92 -6.72 19.02
C GLY A 130 -7.98 -5.76 18.53
N SER A 131 -7.59 -4.90 17.59
CA SER A 131 -8.51 -3.94 16.98
C SER A 131 -9.10 -4.50 15.69
N ALA A 132 -10.42 -4.48 15.59
CA ALA A 132 -11.14 -4.67 14.33
C ALA A 132 -11.40 -3.30 13.69
N VAL A 133 -11.05 -3.14 12.42
CA VAL A 133 -11.21 -1.88 11.67
C VAL A 133 -12.24 -2.08 10.57
N LEU A 134 -13.26 -1.20 10.53
CA LEU A 134 -14.33 -1.22 9.55
C LEU A 134 -14.44 0.16 8.88
N ALA A 135 -14.72 0.18 7.58
CA ALA A 135 -14.95 1.38 6.78
C ALA A 135 -16.26 1.25 5.99
N ALA A 136 -17.01 2.35 5.86
CA ALA A 136 -18.25 2.41 5.09
C ALA A 136 -18.47 3.84 4.56
N HIS A 137 -19.25 3.97 3.50
CA HIS A 137 -19.62 5.27 2.94
C HIS A 137 -20.71 5.95 3.79
N ILE A 138 -20.64 7.28 3.94
CA ILE A 138 -21.55 8.04 4.82
C ILE A 138 -22.90 8.39 4.18
N ALA A 139 -22.98 8.42 2.84
CA ALA A 139 -24.19 8.78 2.10
C ALA A 139 -24.07 8.21 0.69
N TYR A 140 -24.54 6.97 0.49
CA TYR A 140 -24.59 6.37 -0.83
C TYR A 140 -25.82 6.82 -1.65
N ASP A 141 -26.89 7.32 -1.01
CA ASP A 141 -28.13 7.69 -1.72
C ASP A 141 -28.90 8.90 -1.10
N GLY A 142 -28.21 9.80 -0.40
CA GLY A 142 -28.74 11.12 0.00
C GLY A 142 -29.99 11.11 0.88
#